data_AF-A0A1L3FEB6-F1
#
_entry.id   AF-A0A1L3FEB6-F1
#
_cell.length_a   1.000
_cell.length_b   1.000
_cell.length_c   1.000
_cell.angle_alpha   90.00
_cell.angle_beta   90.00
_cell.angle_gamma   90.00
#
_symmetry.space_group_name_H-M   'P 1'
#
loop_
_entity.id
_entity.type
_entity.pdbx_description
1 polymer ?
#
loop_
_entity_poly.entity_id
_entity_poly.type
_entity_poly.pdbx_seq_one_letter_code
_entity_poly.pdbx_strand_id
1 'polypeptide(L)'
;MRRQIALPIVATFSLAIATFALTLSASTPARAFGTHHAFCLTGQEWPGLSNCTFDSYAQCQASSSGRALTCIANPYFTGQSDDPYAYQNRPRAQTPGYSPGYYPPR
;
A
#
# COMPACT_ATOMS: atom_id res chain seq x y z
N MET A 1 -19.20 -41.07 -18.18
CA MET A 1 -19.07 -39.68 -18.69
C MET A 1 -19.05 -38.63 -17.56
N ARG A 2 -18.29 -38.83 -16.47
CA ARG A 2 -18.22 -37.89 -15.32
C ARG A 2 -16.80 -37.43 -14.97
N ARG A 3 -15.80 -37.90 -15.71
CA ARG A 3 -14.37 -37.66 -15.42
C ARG A 3 -13.76 -36.53 -16.26
N GLN A 4 -14.45 -36.08 -17.32
CA GLN A 4 -13.94 -35.07 -18.26
C GLN A 4 -14.28 -33.61 -17.84
N ILE A 5 -15.29 -33.40 -16.99
CA ILE A 5 -15.73 -32.06 -16.56
C ILE A 5 -14.95 -31.57 -15.32
N ALA A 6 -14.34 -32.47 -14.55
CA ALA A 6 -13.57 -32.12 -13.36
C ALA A 6 -12.18 -31.52 -13.69
N LEU A 7 -11.58 -31.87 -14.84
CA LEU A 7 -10.27 -31.37 -15.27
C LEU A 7 -10.22 -29.84 -15.52
N PRO A 8 -11.16 -29.21 -16.27
CA PRO A 8 -11.09 -27.78 -16.55
C PRO A 8 -11.37 -26.89 -15.33
N ILE A 9 -12.17 -27.38 -14.37
CA ILE A 9 -12.51 -26.63 -13.16
C ILE A 9 -11.30 -26.57 -12.22
N VAL A 10 -10.58 -27.68 -12.04
CA VAL A 10 -9.37 -27.71 -11.21
C VAL A 10 -8.26 -26.87 -11.83
N ALA A 11 -8.06 -26.95 -13.15
CA ALA A 11 -7.03 -26.19 -13.86
C ALA A 11 -7.25 -24.67 -13.80
N THR A 12 -8.50 -24.21 -13.88
CA THR A 12 -8.83 -22.77 -13.79
C THR A 12 -8.71 -22.24 -12.36
N PHE A 13 -9.13 -23.02 -11.36
CA PHE A 13 -8.94 -22.66 -9.95
C PHE A 13 -7.46 -22.55 -9.58
N SER A 14 -6.62 -23.49 -10.05
CA SER A 14 -5.17 -23.45 -9.79
C SER A 14 -4.49 -22.24 -10.42
N LEU A 15 -4.92 -21.83 -11.62
CA LEU A 15 -4.37 -20.65 -12.29
C LEU A 15 -4.74 -19.36 -11.55
N ALA A 16 -5.98 -19.24 -11.06
CA ALA A 16 -6.44 -18.08 -10.29
C ALA A 16 -5.70 -17.95 -8.94
N ILE A 17 -5.45 -19.06 -8.24
CA ILE A 17 -4.69 -19.06 -6.98
C ILE A 17 -3.21 -18.75 -7.23
N ALA A 18 -2.62 -19.27 -8.31
CA ALA A 18 -1.24 -18.98 -8.68
C ALA A 18 -1.03 -17.49 -8.98
N THR A 19 -1.97 -16.82 -9.64
CA THR A 19 -1.89 -15.36 -9.86
C THR A 19 -2.06 -14.55 -8.57
N PHE A 20 -2.81 -15.05 -7.58
CA PHE A 20 -3.01 -14.36 -6.30
C PHE A 20 -1.82 -14.53 -5.35
N ALA A 21 -1.18 -15.71 -5.35
CA ALA A 21 -0.07 -16.04 -4.46
C ALA A 21 1.21 -15.21 -4.71
N LEU A 22 1.37 -14.65 -5.92
CA LEU A 22 2.49 -13.76 -6.27
C LEU A 22 2.42 -12.37 -5.63
N THR A 23 1.35 -12.02 -4.92
CA THR A 23 1.19 -10.71 -4.28
C THR A 23 1.41 -10.71 -2.75
N LEU A 24 1.67 -11.87 -2.14
CA LEU A 24 1.67 -12.02 -0.67
C LEU A 24 3.05 -12.02 -0.01
N SER A 25 4.14 -11.79 -0.76
CA SER A 25 5.50 -12.01 -0.25
C SER A 25 6.38 -10.77 -0.40
N ALA A 26 6.19 -9.77 0.46
CA ALA A 26 7.19 -8.71 0.66
C ALA A 26 7.10 -8.09 2.07
N SER A 27 7.15 -8.92 3.12
CA SER A 27 7.51 -8.41 4.44
C SER A 27 9.03 -8.29 4.53
N THR A 28 9.58 -7.18 4.07
CA THR A 28 11.02 -6.88 4.16
C THR A 28 11.38 -6.38 5.57
N PRO A 29 12.52 -6.81 6.16
CA PRO A 29 12.90 -6.49 7.54
C PRO A 29 13.15 -5.00 7.69
N ALA A 30 12.70 -4.35 8.79
CA ALA A 30 12.82 -2.91 9.08
C ALA A 30 14.25 -2.34 8.91
N ARG A 31 14.68 -2.12 7.66
CA ARG A 31 15.75 -1.21 7.28
C ARG A 31 15.18 0.21 7.38
N ALA A 32 15.99 1.25 7.25
CA ALA A 32 15.51 2.62 7.12
C ALA A 32 14.77 2.83 5.76
N PHE A 33 13.70 2.07 5.52
CA PHE A 33 12.83 2.11 4.34
C PHE A 33 12.18 3.47 4.13
N GLY A 34 12.16 4.29 5.19
CA GLY A 34 11.65 5.65 5.14
C GLY A 34 12.36 6.56 4.14
N THR A 35 13.42 6.16 3.45
CA THR A 35 14.02 6.98 2.37
C THR A 35 13.79 6.44 0.96
N HIS A 36 13.45 5.15 0.82
CA HIS A 36 13.41 4.48 -0.48
C HIS A 36 12.03 4.42 -1.13
N HIS A 37 10.96 4.65 -0.36
CA HIS A 37 9.59 4.56 -0.85
C HIS A 37 8.85 5.89 -0.68
N ALA A 38 8.06 6.27 -1.68
CA ALA A 38 7.38 7.57 -1.73
C ALA A 38 6.17 7.66 -0.79
N PHE A 39 5.62 6.52 -0.33
CA PHE A 39 4.38 6.46 0.44
C PHE A 39 4.45 5.51 1.64
N CYS A 40 3.72 5.86 2.69
CA CYS A 40 3.68 5.16 3.98
C CYS A 40 2.24 4.93 4.44
N LEU A 41 1.99 3.83 5.14
CA LEU A 41 0.72 3.58 5.82
C LEU A 41 0.77 4.07 7.27
N THR A 42 -0.26 4.77 7.72
CA THR A 42 -0.38 5.22 9.10
C THR A 42 -1.77 4.93 9.66
N GLY A 43 -1.89 4.70 10.95
CA GLY A 43 -3.18 4.50 11.62
C GLY A 43 -3.00 4.02 13.05
N GLN A 44 -4.06 3.49 13.64
CA GLN A 44 -4.04 3.04 15.04
C GLN A 44 -3.11 1.84 15.26
N GLU A 45 -3.07 0.93 14.30
CA GLU A 45 -2.17 -0.24 14.31
C GLU A 45 -0.71 0.15 13.99
N TRP A 46 -0.52 1.25 13.25
CA TRP A 46 0.77 1.70 12.74
C TRP A 46 0.88 3.23 12.93
N PRO A 47 1.21 3.72 14.13
CA PRO A 47 1.20 5.16 14.41
C PRO A 47 2.35 5.89 13.69
N GLY A 48 2.08 7.12 13.25
CA GLY A 48 3.06 7.98 12.60
C GLY A 48 3.52 7.50 11.22
N LEU A 49 4.70 7.95 10.80
CA LEU A 49 5.33 7.57 9.53
C LEU A 49 5.83 6.14 9.60
N SER A 50 4.95 5.19 9.31
CA SER A 50 5.18 3.76 9.47
C SER A 50 4.88 3.01 8.17
N ASN A 51 5.42 1.79 8.06
CA ASN A 51 5.23 0.92 6.89
C ASN A 51 5.37 1.66 5.53
N CYS A 52 6.56 2.24 5.31
CA CYS A 52 6.92 2.96 4.09
C CYS A 52 7.49 1.98 3.06
N THR A 53 6.63 1.25 2.37
CA THR A 53 7.02 0.19 1.41
C THR A 53 6.37 0.36 0.04
N PHE A 54 5.73 1.51 -0.20
CA PHE A 54 4.91 1.77 -1.38
C PHE A 54 5.51 2.87 -2.26
N ASP A 55 5.63 2.57 -3.55
CA ASP A 55 6.17 3.51 -4.55
C ASP A 55 5.09 4.33 -5.27
N SER A 56 3.83 3.88 -5.20
CA SER A 56 2.66 4.60 -5.74
C SER A 56 1.56 4.79 -4.70
N TYR A 57 0.84 5.90 -4.82
CA TYR A 57 -0.27 6.22 -3.92
C TYR A 57 -1.41 5.20 -4.05
N ALA A 58 -1.70 4.75 -5.27
CA ALA A 58 -2.74 3.75 -5.53
C ALA A 58 -2.46 2.41 -4.83
N GLN A 59 -1.21 1.93 -4.86
CA GLN A 59 -0.81 0.70 -4.17
C GLN A 59 -0.96 0.82 -2.64
N CYS A 60 -0.55 1.96 -2.10
CA CYS A 60 -0.70 2.29 -0.68
C CYS A 60 -2.18 2.38 -0.27
N GLN A 61 -3.03 3.02 -1.09
CA GLN A 61 -4.47 3.13 -0.86
C GLN A 61 -5.16 1.76 -0.91
N ALA A 62 -4.84 0.93 -1.89
CA ALA A 62 -5.34 -0.45 -1.96
C ALA A 62 -5.00 -1.24 -0.70
N SER A 63 -3.78 -1.05 -0.17
CA SER A 63 -3.32 -1.72 1.05
C SER A 63 -3.95 -1.19 2.35
N SER A 64 -4.40 0.07 2.35
CA SER A 64 -5.20 0.66 3.44
C SER A 64 -6.67 0.24 3.42
N SER A 65 -7.17 -0.26 2.28
CA SER A 65 -8.59 -0.54 2.09
C SER A 65 -9.06 -1.66 3.02
N GLY A 66 -10.19 -1.44 3.68
CA GLY A 66 -10.74 -2.39 4.66
C GLY A 66 -9.98 -2.43 5.99
N ARG A 67 -8.99 -1.56 6.18
CA ARG A 67 -8.21 -1.41 7.42
C ARG A 67 -8.38 0.02 7.94
N ALA A 68 -8.33 0.23 9.25
CA ALA A 68 -8.36 1.57 9.86
C ALA A 68 -6.99 2.30 9.68
N LEU A 69 -6.49 2.32 8.45
CA LEU A 69 -5.21 2.88 8.03
C LEU A 69 -5.44 3.96 6.97
N THR A 70 -4.45 4.81 6.80
CA THR A 70 -4.43 5.92 5.86
C THR A 70 -3.11 5.91 5.11
N CYS A 71 -3.15 6.28 3.83
CA CYS A 71 -1.94 6.48 3.05
C CYS A 71 -1.45 7.94 3.17
N ILE A 72 -0.16 8.12 3.45
CA ILE A 72 0.49 9.43 3.51
C ILE A 72 1.75 9.47 2.65
N ALA A 73 2.06 10.65 2.11
CA ALA A 73 3.29 10.89 1.37
C ALA A 73 4.48 10.94 2.32
N ASN A 74 5.60 10.35 1.92
CA ASN A 74 6.81 10.26 2.73
C ASN A 74 7.71 11.50 2.56
N PRO A 75 7.86 12.36 3.59
CA PRO A 75 8.73 13.54 3.52
C PRO A 75 10.23 13.21 3.42
N TYR A 76 10.63 11.99 3.77
CA TYR A 76 12.02 11.56 3.78
C TYR A 76 12.43 10.80 2.50
N PHE A 77 11.52 10.64 1.54
CA PHE A 77 11.80 9.97 0.28
C PHE A 77 12.87 10.74 -0.52
N THR A 78 13.96 10.05 -0.85
CA THR A 78 15.14 10.66 -1.53
C THR A 78 15.22 10.32 -3.02
N GLY A 79 14.36 9.44 -3.53
CA GLY A 79 14.32 9.08 -4.95
C GLY A 79 13.50 10.06 -5.79
N GLN A 80 13.09 9.64 -6.98
CA GLN A 80 12.11 10.37 -7.79
C GLN A 80 10.86 9.51 -7.92
N SER A 81 9.70 10.16 -7.92
CA SER A 81 8.42 9.53 -8.17
C SER A 81 7.71 10.30 -9.27
N ASP A 82 7.02 9.60 -10.16
CA ASP A 82 6.13 10.21 -11.14
C ASP A 82 4.71 10.41 -10.58
N ASP A 83 4.46 9.94 -9.36
CA ASP A 83 3.15 10.04 -8.71
C ASP A 83 2.90 11.49 -8.25
N PRO A 84 1.78 12.12 -8.63
CA PRO A 84 1.48 13.52 -8.29
C PRO A 84 1.28 13.74 -6.78
N TYR A 85 0.99 12.68 -6.01
CA TYR A 85 0.82 12.76 -4.57
C TYR A 85 2.10 12.55 -3.78
N ALA A 86 3.21 12.17 -4.45
CA ALA A 86 4.51 12.06 -3.82
C ALA A 86 4.91 13.40 -3.19
N TYR A 87 5.63 13.35 -2.07
CA TYR A 87 5.93 14.54 -1.26
C TYR A 87 6.60 15.65 -2.08
N GLN A 88 7.48 15.26 -2.99
CA GLN A 88 8.27 16.14 -3.86
C GLN A 88 7.42 16.82 -4.94
N ASN A 89 6.38 16.15 -5.41
CA ASN A 89 5.52 16.58 -6.52
C ASN A 89 4.27 17.32 -6.05
N ARG A 90 4.04 17.35 -4.73
CA ARG A 90 2.81 17.89 -4.16
C ARG A 90 2.79 19.41 -4.34
N PRO A 91 1.72 20.01 -4.91
CA PRO A 91 1.59 21.46 -4.99
C PRO A 91 1.59 22.04 -3.57
N ARG A 92 2.39 23.10 -3.36
CA ARG A 92 2.83 23.64 -2.06
C ARG A 92 1.74 24.25 -1.16
N ALA A 93 0.47 23.88 -1.32
CA ALA A 93 -0.68 24.36 -0.55
C ALA A 93 -1.25 23.33 0.45
N GLN A 94 -0.58 22.19 0.64
CA GLN A 94 -1.05 21.14 1.56
C GLN A 94 0.03 20.88 2.60
N THR A 95 -0.05 21.59 3.72
CA THR A 95 0.81 21.35 4.88
C THR A 95 0.67 19.87 5.26
N PRO A 96 1.76 19.09 5.28
CA PRO A 96 1.75 17.70 5.74
C PRO A 96 1.33 17.70 7.21
N GLY A 97 0.05 17.46 7.48
CA GLY A 97 -0.50 17.57 8.84
C GLY A 97 -1.99 17.87 8.91
N TYR A 98 -2.60 18.44 7.86
CA TYR A 98 -4.05 18.62 7.83
C TYR A 98 -4.73 17.51 7.03
N SER A 99 -4.98 16.37 7.69
CA SER A 99 -6.02 15.43 7.27
C SER A 99 -7.33 15.90 7.90
N PRO A 100 -8.32 16.42 7.14
CA PRO A 100 -9.56 16.97 7.70
C PRO A 100 -10.47 15.96 8.43
N GLY A 101 -10.04 14.70 8.58
CA GLY A 101 -10.85 13.60 9.13
C GLY A 101 -10.30 12.93 10.39
N TYR A 102 -9.16 13.38 10.95
CA TYR A 102 -8.61 12.77 12.17
C TYR A 102 -9.12 13.49 13.42
N TYR A 103 -10.40 13.29 13.75
CA TYR A 103 -10.90 13.55 15.10
C TYR A 103 -10.80 12.25 15.92
N PRO A 104 -9.95 12.17 16.95
CA PRO A 104 -10.05 11.07 17.91
C PRO A 104 -11.34 11.24 18.73
N PRO A 105 -12.17 10.19 18.88
CA PRO A 105 -13.26 10.22 19.84
C PRO A 105 -12.67 10.30 21.26
N ARG A 106 -13.24 11.19 22.09
CA ARG A 106 -12.92 11.29 23.52
C ARG A 106 -13.50 10.12 24.30
#